data_AF-A0A502J314-F1
#
_entry.id   AF-A0A502J314-F1
#
_cell.length_a   1.000
_cell.length_b   1.000
_cell.length_c   1.000
_cell.angle_alpha   90.00
_cell.angle_beta   90.00
_cell.angle_gamma   90.00
#
_symmetry.space_group_name_H-M   'P 1'
#
loop_
_entity.id
_entity.type
_entity.pdbx_description
1 polymer ?
#
loop_
_entity_poly.entity_id
_entity_poly.type
_entity_poly.pdbx_seq_one_letter_code
_entity_poly.pdbx_strand_id
1 'polypeptide(L)' 'MIGYQVTWQDAGQIKKILDDFSIPYRLKNQVGQLIFLFPQVPFGKDVFIREVFSLYASTLSSKN' A
#
# COMPACT_ATOMS: atom_id res chain seq x y z
N MET A 1 9.14 -1.68 -9.22
CA MET A 1 7.70 -1.52 -8.94
C MET A 1 7.38 -2.36 -7.72
N ILE A 2 6.79 -1.77 -6.68
CA ILE A 2 6.48 -2.49 -5.42
C ILE A 2 4.97 -2.66 -5.34
N GLY A 3 4.51 -3.85 -4.94
CA GLY A 3 3.09 -4.18 -4.79
C GLY A 3 2.79 -4.72 -3.40
N TYR A 4 1.79 -4.13 -2.73
CA TYR A 4 1.30 -4.60 -1.43
C TYR A 4 -0.15 -5.05 -1.54
N GLN A 5 -0.40 -6.30 -1.15
CA GLN A 5 -1.73 -6.88 -1.13
C GLN A 5 -2.29 -6.84 0.29
N VAL A 6 -3.50 -6.29 0.45
CA VAL A 6 -4.16 -6.11 1.74
C VAL A 6 -5.64 -6.47 1.64
N THR A 7 -6.29 -6.68 2.80
CA THR A 7 -7.74 -6.86 2.85
C THR A 7 -8.47 -5.53 2.62
N TRP A 8 -9.76 -5.60 2.30
CA TRP A 8 -10.60 -4.40 2.18
C TRP A 8 -10.68 -3.57 3.47
N GLN A 9 -10.63 -4.24 4.62
CA GLN A 9 -10.70 -3.60 5.92
C GLN A 9 -9.45 -2.75 6.18
N ASP A 10 -8.26 -3.30 5.92
CA ASP A 10 -6.98 -2.62 6.11
C ASP A 10 -6.77 -1.47 5.09
N ALA A 11 -7.29 -1.64 3.87
CA ALA A 11 -7.05 -0.71 2.77
C ALA A 11 -7.57 0.72 3.03
N GLY A 12 -8.65 0.89 3.81
CA GLY A 12 -9.22 2.21 4.08
C GLY A 12 -8.26 3.13 4.83
N GLN A 13 -7.60 2.60 5.86
CA GLN A 13 -6.64 3.36 6.66
C GLN A 13 -5.35 3.62 5.89
N ILE A 14 -4.85 2.61 5.18
CA ILE A 14 -3.66 2.73 4.33
C ILE A 14 -3.88 3.78 3.24
N LYS A 15 -5.03 3.74 2.56
CA LYS A 15 -5.41 4.73 1.54
C LYS A 15 -5.35 6.15 2.09
N LYS A 16 -5.96 6.39 3.26
CA LYS A 16 -5.98 7.71 3.89
C LYS A 16 -4.56 8.22 4.17
N ILE A 17 -3.69 7.38 4.74
CA ILE A 17 -2.31 7.77 5.05
C ILE A 17 -1.52 8.07 3.77
N LEU A 18 -1.65 7.25 2.72
CA LEU A 18 -0.95 7.50 1.46
C LEU A 18 -1.44 8.81 0.80
N ASP A 19 -2.74 9.07 0.83
CA ASP A 19 -3.34 10.30 0.30
C ASP A 19 -2.87 11.54 1.10
N ASP A 20 -2.89 11.49 2.43
CA ASP A 20 -2.45 12.58 3.33
C ASP A 20 -0.97 12.97 3.09
N PHE A 21 -0.13 11.98 2.79
CA PHE A 21 1.30 12.20 2.50
C PHE A 21 1.61 12.36 1.02
N SER A 22 0.59 12.49 0.16
CA SER A 22 0.72 12.66 -1.30
C SER A 22 1.59 11.59 -1.96
N ILE A 23 1.47 10.35 -1.50
CA ILE A 23 2.20 9.22 -2.07
C ILE A 23 1.45 8.72 -3.31
N PRO A 24 2.08 8.70 -4.50
CA PRO A 24 1.43 8.19 -5.69
C PRO A 24 1.34 6.66 -5.66
N TYR A 25 0.12 6.13 -5.80
CA TYR A 25 -0.13 4.70 -5.94
C TYR A 25 -1.22 4.42 -6.97
N ARG A 26 -1.29 3.18 -7.45
CA ARG A 26 -2.42 2.64 -8.22
C ARG A 26 -3.08 1.55 -7.41
N LEU A 27 -4.41 1.53 -7.40
CA LEU A 27 -5.18 0.50 -6.72
C LEU A 27 -5.67 -0.54 -7.74
N LYS A 28 -5.38 -1.81 -7.51
CA LYS A 28 -5.96 -2.93 -8.28
C LYS A 28 -6.84 -3.77 -7.38
N ASN A 29 -8.06 -4.00 -7.81
CA ASN A 29 -9.00 -4.87 -7.13
C ASN A 29 -8.82 -6.32 -7.60
N GLN A 30 -8.62 -7.24 -6.66
CA GLN A 30 -8.68 -8.68 -6.88
C GLN A 30 -9.69 -9.28 -5.89
N VAL A 31 -10.29 -10.42 -6.24
CA VAL A 31 -11.38 -11.00 -5.43
C VAL A 31 -10.92 -11.18 -3.97
N GLY A 32 -11.54 -10.41 -3.06
CA GLY A 32 -11.23 -10.41 -1.62
C GLY A 32 -10.05 -9.54 -1.17
N GLN A 33 -9.32 -8.89 -2.08
CA GLN A 33 -8.07 -8.18 -1.77
C GLN A 33 -7.86 -6.93 -2.63
N LEU A 34 -7.21 -5.93 -2.05
CA LEU A 34 -6.75 -4.73 -2.74
C LEU A 34 -5.23 -4.76 -2.86
N ILE A 35 -4.73 -4.48 -4.07
CA ILE A 35 -3.29 -4.35 -4.32
C ILE A 35 -2.97 -2.88 -4.54
N PHE A 36 -2.10 -2.35 -3.68
CA PHE A 36 -1.46 -1.06 -3.86
C PHE A 36 -0.19 -1.24 -4.68
N LEU A 37 -0.13 -0.60 -5.84
CA LEU A 37 1.02 -0.62 -6.73
C LEU A 37 1.70 0.74 -6.72
N PHE A 38 3.00 0.74 -6.48
CA PHE A 38 3.84 1.93 -6.49
C PHE A 38 4.72 1.90 -7.75
N PRO A 39 4.25 2.47 -8.88
CA PRO A 39 5.02 2.49 -10.13
C PRO A 39 6.25 3.39 -10.00
N GLN A 40 6.16 4.45 -9.19
CA GLN A 40 7.25 5.33 -8.84
C GLN A 40 7.15 5.62 -7.34
N VAL A 41 8.23 5.34 -6.61
CA VAL A 41 8.32 5.67 -5.19
C VAL A 41 9.06 7.01 -5.09
N PRO A 42 8.46 8.05 -4.48
CA PRO A 42 9.16 9.30 -4.25
C PRO A 42 10.42 9.05 -3.41
N PHE A 43 11.48 9.82 -3.67
CA PHE A 43 12.76 9.66 -2.99
C PHE A 43 12.59 9.76 -1.46
N GLY A 44 13.09 8.75 -0.73
CA GLY A 44 12.98 8.68 0.74
C GLY A 44 11.61 8.26 1.28
N LYS A 45 10.65 7.89 0.42
CA LYS A 45 9.33 7.39 0.84
C LYS A 45 9.22 5.86 0.83
N ASP A 46 10.24 5.14 0.41
CA ASP A 46 10.29 3.68 0.40
C ASP A 46 10.15 3.09 1.81
N VAL A 47 10.92 3.61 2.78
CA VAL A 47 10.81 3.21 4.19
C VAL A 47 9.44 3.55 4.75
N PHE A 48 8.93 4.75 4.46
CA PHE A 48 7.60 5.17 4.90
C PHE A 48 6.49 4.24 4.40
N ILE A 49 6.49 3.93 3.10
CA ILE A 49 5.51 3.01 2.51
C ILE A 49 5.61 1.66 3.21
N ARG A 50 6.82 1.11 3.37
CA ARG A 50 7.01 -0.18 4.03
C ARG A 50 6.48 -0.19 5.46
N GLU A 51 6.74 0.84 6.25
CA GLU A 51 6.26 0.96 7.63
C GLU A 51 4.73 1.07 7.70
N VAL A 52 4.11 1.85 6.82
CA VAL A 52 2.64 1.96 6.74
C VAL A 52 2.02 0.59 6.50
N PHE A 53 2.52 -0.18 5.53
CA PHE A 53 1.98 -1.51 5.29
C PHE A 53 2.26 -2.45 6.46
N SER A 54 3.46 -2.42 7.07
CA SER A 54 3.77 -3.27 8.24
C SER A 54 2.85 -3.01 9.44
N LEU A 55 2.45 -1.75 9.65
CA LEU A 55 1.62 -1.36 10.79
C LEU A 55 0.13 -1.63 10.57
N TYR A 56 -0.35 -1.46 9.34
CA TYR A 56 -1.80 -1.42 9.06
C TYR A 56 -2.31 -2.58 8.21
N ALA A 57 -1.45 -3.35 7.55
CA ALA A 57 -1.87 -4.55 6.83
C ALA A 57 -1.78 -5.77 7.75
N SER A 58 -2.93 -6.19 8.28
CA SER A 58 -3.06 -7.38 9.12
C SER A 58 -2.70 -8.67 8.36
N THR A 59 -2.85 -8.65 7.03
CA THR A 59 -2.45 -9.75 6.13
C THR A 59 -1.55 -9.22 5.03
N LEU A 60 -0.25 -9.15 5.31
CA LEU A 60 0.74 -8.59 4.40
C LEU A 60 1.32 -9.69 3.50
N SER A 61 0.89 -9.75 2.24
CA SER A 61 1.55 -10.56 1.21
C SER A 61 2.35 -9.64 0.29
N SER A 62 3.67 -9.61 0.50
CA SER A 62 4.60 -8.87 -0.36
C SER A 62 4.89 -9.73 -1.59
N LYS A 63 4.43 -9.30 -2.77
CA LYS A 63 4.86 -9.90 -4.05
C LYS A 63 6.08 -9.13 -4.54
N ASN A 64 7.23 -9.78 -4.46
CA ASN A 64 8.49 -9.33 -5.05
C ASN A 64 8.50 -9.63 -6.55
#